data_AF-A0A537VCH5-F1
#
_entry.id   AF-A0A537VCH5-F1
#
_cell.length_a   1.000
_cell.length_b   1.000
_cell.length_c   1.000
_cell.angle_alpha   90.00
_cell.angle_beta   90.00
_cell.angle_gamma   90.00
#
_symmetry.space_group_name_H-M   'P 1'
#
loop_
_entity.id
_entity.type
_entity.pdbx_description
1 polymer ?
#
loop_
_entity_poly.entity_id
_entity_poly.type
_entity_poly.pdbx_seq_one_letter_code
_entity_poly.pdbx_strand_id
1 'polypeptide(L)'
;MDQRPVGAIRWERRSKPGGDDRWLARLEPRDARTFRRLVLPLVPRIERSIGPDSYAVRAAADGRLRPWPGAAVGCARELRSFLRALAEAGVRGLPVGPDPSAILANGVLAHADRLAAAAGCRPIRWVDDVVFAAAGPGGAIRAFDAWRRGLAELGLEAHDGKTRMFTDIGEALFAIGTSGGSDVRHGDHGIIPEP
;
A
#
# COMPACT_ATOMS: atom_id res chain seq x y z
N MET A 1 -9.03 6.52 30.85
CA MET A 1 -7.63 6.90 30.52
C MET A 1 -7.73 8.00 29.49
N ASP A 2 -7.47 9.25 29.90
CA ASP A 2 -7.64 10.43 29.05
C ASP A 2 -6.75 10.34 27.81
N GLN A 3 -7.36 10.53 26.64
CA GLN A 3 -6.62 10.60 25.38
C GLN A 3 -5.91 11.95 25.32
N ARG A 4 -4.59 11.90 25.39
CA ARG A 4 -3.76 13.08 25.16
C ARG A 4 -3.88 13.50 23.69
N PRO A 5 -4.03 14.80 23.39
CA PRO A 5 -4.05 15.29 22.01
C PRO A 5 -2.73 14.96 21.29
N VAL A 6 -2.83 14.64 20.00
CA VAL A 6 -1.67 14.53 19.10
C VAL A 6 -0.94 15.87 19.03
N GLY A 7 0.39 15.83 18.88
CA GLY A 7 1.19 17.03 18.67
C GLY A 7 0.90 17.68 17.32
N ALA A 8 1.55 18.82 17.07
CA ALA A 8 1.39 19.54 15.81
C ALA A 8 1.79 18.65 14.62
N ILE A 9 0.95 18.62 13.57
CA ILE A 9 1.26 17.94 12.32
C ILE A 9 2.01 18.90 11.40
N ARG A 10 3.21 18.52 10.97
CA ARG A 10 3.95 19.28 9.97
C ARG A 10 3.62 18.75 8.57
N TRP A 11 3.16 19.64 7.70
CA TRP A 11 2.91 19.34 6.30
C TRP A 11 4.15 19.63 5.45
N GLU A 12 4.61 18.64 4.71
CA GLU A 12 5.75 18.75 3.77
C GLU A 12 5.25 18.51 2.35
N ARG A 13 5.43 19.49 1.46
CA ARG A 13 5.18 19.32 0.02
C ARG A 13 6.38 18.63 -0.62
N ARG A 14 6.15 17.59 -1.40
CA ARG A 14 7.15 16.94 -2.25
C ARG A 14 6.64 16.74 -3.66
N SER A 15 7.43 17.12 -4.65
CA SER A 15 7.15 16.81 -6.04
C SER A 15 7.30 15.31 -6.29
N LYS A 16 6.36 14.72 -7.01
CA LYS A 16 6.45 13.35 -7.51
C LYS A 16 7.24 13.35 -8.82
N PRO A 17 7.88 12.24 -9.19
CA PRO A 17 8.45 12.04 -10.52
C PRO A 17 7.43 12.13 -11.69
N GLY A 18 6.13 12.23 -11.36
CA GLY A 18 5.00 12.38 -12.28
C GLY A 18 4.48 13.81 -12.49
N GLY A 19 5.19 14.83 -11.98
CA GLY A 19 4.79 16.25 -12.11
C GLY A 19 3.84 16.77 -11.01
N ASP A 20 3.03 15.90 -10.40
CA ASP A 20 2.15 16.28 -9.29
C ASP A 20 2.87 16.44 -7.95
N ASP A 21 2.31 17.26 -7.06
CA ASP A 21 2.74 17.31 -5.68
C ASP A 21 2.13 16.22 -4.80
N ARG A 22 2.86 15.89 -3.74
CA ARG A 22 2.41 15.07 -2.62
C ARG A 22 2.58 15.86 -1.33
N TRP A 23 1.49 16.04 -0.60
CA TRP A 23 1.53 16.56 0.76
C TRP A 23 1.74 15.41 1.74
N LEU A 24 2.77 15.52 2.58
CA LEU A 24 3.16 14.51 3.56
C LEU A 24 2.86 15.04 4.96
N ALA A 25 2.05 14.30 5.72
CA ALA A 25 1.91 14.52 7.15
C ALA A 25 3.11 13.91 7.88
N ARG A 26 3.92 14.77 8.51
CA ARG A 26 5.03 14.38 9.38
C ARG A 26 4.59 14.48 10.84
N LEU A 27 4.81 13.39 11.57
CA LEU A 27 4.61 13.36 13.02
C LEU A 27 5.80 13.97 13.73
N GLU A 28 5.54 14.66 14.84
CA GLU A 28 6.56 14.99 15.83
C GLU A 28 7.26 13.71 16.33
N PRO A 29 8.56 13.76 16.71
CA PRO A 29 9.31 12.57 17.10
C PRO A 29 8.66 11.76 18.25
N ARG A 30 7.96 12.45 19.15
CA ARG A 30 7.22 11.80 20.24
C ARG A 30 6.05 10.97 19.71
N ASP A 31 5.27 11.52 18.79
CA ASP A 31 4.11 10.84 18.22
C ASP A 31 4.53 9.72 17.26
N ALA A 32 5.64 9.89 16.53
CA ALA A 32 6.26 8.82 15.77
C ALA A 32 6.67 7.64 16.67
N ARG A 33 7.24 7.91 17.86
CA ARG A 33 7.56 6.87 18.86
C ARG A 33 6.30 6.21 19.42
N THR A 34 5.26 6.98 19.73
CA THR A 34 3.96 6.45 20.19
C THR A 34 3.37 5.53 19.13
N PHE A 35 3.29 6.00 17.88
CA PHE A 35 2.78 5.25 16.75
C PHE A 35 3.55 3.94 16.54
N ARG A 36 4.89 3.99 16.61
CA ARG A 36 5.73 2.78 16.57
C ARG A 36 5.40 1.80 17.69
N ARG A 37 5.28 2.27 18.93
CA ARG A 37 4.91 1.41 20.07
C ARG A 37 3.53 0.76 19.91
N LEU A 38 2.59 1.44 19.26
CA LEU A 38 1.23 0.92 19.04
C LEU A 38 1.17 -0.11 17.91
N VAL A 39 2.00 0.01 16.87
CA VAL A 39 1.98 -0.89 15.71
C VAL A 39 2.84 -2.12 15.91
N LEU A 40 4.01 -2.00 16.54
CA LEU A 40 4.95 -3.13 16.69
C LEU A 40 4.30 -4.41 17.29
N PRO A 41 3.42 -4.33 18.29
CA PRO A 41 2.72 -5.50 18.81
C PRO A 41 1.79 -6.22 17.83
N LEU A 42 1.36 -5.55 16.76
CA LEU A 42 0.48 -6.12 15.73
C LEU A 42 1.26 -6.83 14.63
N VAL A 43 2.57 -6.60 14.54
CA VAL A 43 3.45 -7.09 13.49
C VAL A 43 3.29 -8.60 13.25
N PRO A 44 3.32 -9.49 14.27
CA PRO A 44 3.16 -10.93 14.01
C PRO A 44 1.79 -11.30 13.42
N ARG A 45 0.73 -10.57 13.78
CA ARG A 45 -0.62 -10.81 13.22
C ARG A 45 -0.70 -10.32 11.78
N ILE A 46 -0.08 -9.18 11.48
CA ILE A 46 -0.02 -8.63 10.13
C ILE A 46 0.79 -9.56 9.22
N GLU A 47 1.97 -10.02 9.66
CA GLU A 47 2.80 -10.99 8.92
C GLU A 47 2.03 -12.26 8.55
N ARG A 48 1.22 -12.80 9.47
CA ARG A 48 0.37 -13.97 9.16
C ARG A 48 -0.75 -13.67 8.17
N SER A 49 -1.13 -12.41 8.01
CA SER A 49 -2.22 -12.01 7.14
C SER A 49 -1.78 -11.70 5.70
N ILE A 50 -0.50 -11.34 5.52
CA ILE A 50 0.07 -11.01 4.21
C ILE A 50 0.56 -12.27 3.49
N GLY A 51 0.40 -12.29 2.18
CA GLY A 51 0.86 -13.40 1.34
C GLY A 51 2.39 -13.42 1.15
N PRO A 52 2.94 -14.55 0.65
CA PRO A 52 4.37 -14.63 0.31
C PRO A 52 4.78 -13.60 -0.75
N ASP A 53 3.86 -13.19 -1.61
CA ASP A 53 4.08 -12.27 -2.73
C ASP A 53 3.95 -10.78 -2.37
N SER A 54 3.97 -10.44 -1.07
CA SER A 54 4.04 -9.06 -0.57
C SER A 54 5.48 -8.74 -0.12
N TYR A 55 6.16 -7.86 -0.86
CA TYR A 55 7.60 -7.65 -0.74
C TYR A 55 7.99 -6.40 0.05
N ALA A 56 7.20 -5.33 -0.06
CA ALA A 56 7.57 -4.04 0.51
C ALA A 56 7.74 -4.11 2.03
N VAL A 57 8.75 -3.40 2.54
CA VAL A 57 9.15 -3.34 3.97
C VAL A 57 9.65 -4.69 4.53
N ARG A 58 9.63 -5.77 3.74
CA ARG A 58 10.23 -7.08 4.06
C ARG A 58 11.52 -7.29 3.26
N ALA A 59 11.61 -6.73 2.07
CA ALA A 59 12.82 -6.75 1.26
C ALA A 59 13.94 -5.92 1.93
N ALA A 60 15.05 -6.57 2.26
CA ALA A 60 16.29 -5.91 2.65
C ALA A 60 17.03 -5.38 1.40
N ALA A 61 18.05 -4.55 1.61
CA ALA A 61 18.84 -3.94 0.52
C ALA A 61 19.56 -4.99 -0.36
N ASP A 62 19.73 -6.21 0.15
CA ASP A 62 20.27 -7.38 -0.57
C ASP A 62 19.22 -8.13 -1.40
N GLY A 63 17.99 -7.61 -1.49
CA GLY A 63 16.86 -8.23 -2.20
C GLY A 63 16.21 -9.39 -1.45
N ARG A 64 16.70 -9.77 -0.27
CA ARG A 64 16.15 -10.90 0.49
C ARG A 64 14.97 -10.45 1.34
N LEU A 65 13.92 -11.26 1.36
CA LEU A 65 12.81 -11.07 2.29
C LEU A 65 13.24 -11.42 3.71
N ARG A 66 12.96 -10.51 4.64
CA ARG A 66 13.17 -10.68 6.08
C ARG A 66 11.85 -10.42 6.80
N PRO A 67 11.44 -11.30 7.73
CA PRO A 67 10.27 -11.04 8.56
C PRO A 67 10.50 -9.80 9.41
N TRP A 68 9.44 -9.06 9.71
CA TRP A 68 9.55 -7.94 10.62
C TRP A 68 9.95 -8.38 12.04
N PRO A 69 10.94 -7.72 12.68
CA PRO A 69 11.27 -7.98 14.08
C PRO A 69 10.25 -7.35 15.03
N GLY A 70 9.69 -8.09 15.99
CA GLY A 70 8.90 -7.47 17.09
C GLY A 70 7.81 -8.32 17.77
N ALA A 71 7.45 -7.90 19.00
CA ALA A 71 6.93 -8.73 20.11
C ALA A 71 5.44 -8.53 20.51
N ALA A 72 4.85 -9.62 21.04
CA ALA A 72 3.71 -9.77 22.00
C ALA A 72 2.40 -8.98 21.82
N VAL A 73 1.36 -9.37 22.56
CA VAL A 73 -0.06 -8.96 22.37
C VAL A 73 -0.24 -7.43 22.34
N GLY A 74 -0.74 -6.94 21.21
CA GLY A 74 -1.05 -5.52 21.01
C GLY A 74 -2.43 -5.10 21.49
N CYS A 75 -2.58 -3.81 21.79
CA CYS A 75 -3.83 -3.21 22.21
C CYS A 75 -4.46 -2.40 21.06
N ALA A 76 -5.41 -3.02 20.35
CA ALA A 76 -6.02 -2.47 19.13
C ALA A 76 -6.83 -1.18 19.37
N ARG A 77 -7.29 -0.96 20.60
CA ARG A 77 -8.10 0.19 20.99
C ARG A 77 -7.28 1.49 20.97
N GLU A 78 -6.05 1.45 21.46
CA GLU A 78 -5.14 2.57 21.59
C GLU A 78 -4.62 2.99 20.21
N LEU A 79 -4.33 2.01 19.34
CA LEU A 79 -4.03 2.31 17.94
C LEU A 79 -5.22 2.98 17.24
N ARG A 80 -6.44 2.47 17.43
CA ARG A 80 -7.66 3.07 16.87
C ARG A 80 -7.86 4.49 17.37
N SER A 81 -7.70 4.74 18.67
CA SER A 81 -7.76 6.07 19.27
C SER A 81 -6.72 7.00 18.66
N PHE A 82 -5.48 6.54 18.52
CA PHE A 82 -4.39 7.33 17.94
C PHE A 82 -4.66 7.70 16.48
N LEU A 83 -5.10 6.75 15.65
CA LEU A 83 -5.47 7.01 14.25
C LEU A 83 -6.65 7.97 14.14
N ARG A 84 -7.63 7.87 15.05
CA ARG A 84 -8.76 8.81 15.11
C ARG A 84 -8.28 10.23 15.43
N ALA A 85 -7.40 10.39 16.42
CA ALA A 85 -6.85 11.70 16.77
C ALA A 85 -6.05 12.32 15.60
N LEU A 86 -5.34 11.50 14.81
CA LEU A 86 -4.69 11.99 13.58
C LEU A 86 -5.71 12.46 12.53
N ALA A 87 -6.80 11.71 12.35
CA ALA A 87 -7.87 12.09 11.42
C ALA A 87 -8.56 13.39 11.85
N GLU A 88 -8.85 13.53 13.15
CA GLU A 88 -9.39 14.77 13.75
C GLU A 88 -8.44 15.96 13.60
N ALA A 89 -7.12 15.71 13.58
CA ALA A 89 -6.09 16.71 13.26
C ALA A 89 -5.91 16.96 11.75
N GLY A 90 -6.77 16.40 10.89
CA GLY A 90 -6.78 16.62 9.44
C GLY A 90 -5.85 15.72 8.63
N VAL A 91 -5.22 14.71 9.24
CA VAL A 91 -4.41 13.72 8.50
C VAL A 91 -5.33 12.80 7.71
N ARG A 92 -5.24 12.86 6.39
CA ARG A 92 -5.90 11.88 5.49
C ARG A 92 -4.95 10.71 5.23
N GLY A 93 -5.33 9.52 5.69
CA GLY A 93 -4.54 8.30 5.55
C GLY A 93 -3.48 8.11 6.64
N LEU A 94 -2.43 7.37 6.32
CA LEU A 94 -1.32 7.11 7.25
C LEU A 94 -0.22 8.18 7.12
N PRO A 95 0.45 8.56 8.22
CA PRO A 95 1.56 9.51 8.16
C PRO A 95 2.72 8.94 7.33
N VAL A 96 3.40 9.76 6.54
CA VAL A 96 4.50 9.28 5.68
C VAL A 96 5.85 9.46 6.39
N GLY A 97 6.65 8.40 6.45
CA GLY A 97 7.99 8.42 7.03
C GLY A 97 8.21 7.47 8.20
N PRO A 98 7.29 7.31 9.17
CA PRO A 98 7.46 6.29 10.19
C PRO A 98 7.36 4.89 9.57
N ASP A 99 8.34 4.01 9.82
CA ASP A 99 8.30 2.58 9.41
C ASP A 99 6.94 1.90 9.65
N PRO A 100 6.23 2.14 10.78
CA PRO A 100 4.95 1.52 11.06
C PRO A 100 3.84 1.76 10.03
N SER A 101 3.88 2.87 9.28
CA SER A 101 2.83 3.17 8.30
C SER A 101 2.78 2.14 7.19
N ALA A 102 3.94 1.74 6.68
CA ALA A 102 4.01 0.78 5.59
C ALA A 102 3.64 -0.65 6.06
N ILE A 103 3.92 -0.97 7.34
CA ILE A 103 3.46 -2.20 8.00
C ILE A 103 1.91 -2.24 8.05
N LEU A 104 1.28 -1.15 8.52
CA LEU A 104 -0.18 -1.06 8.58
C LEU A 104 -0.81 -1.09 7.18
N ALA A 105 -0.24 -0.39 6.21
CA ALA A 105 -0.70 -0.41 4.83
C ALA A 105 -0.72 -1.85 4.27
N ASN A 106 0.36 -2.61 4.48
CA ASN A 106 0.40 -4.02 4.10
C ASN A 106 -0.70 -4.85 4.77
N GLY A 107 -0.98 -4.63 6.05
CA GLY A 107 -2.06 -5.33 6.77
C GLY A 107 -3.46 -5.00 6.27
N VAL A 108 -3.69 -3.74 5.88
CA VAL A 108 -4.96 -3.31 5.27
C VAL A 108 -5.14 -3.96 3.91
N LEU A 109 -4.12 -3.88 3.04
CA LEU A 109 -4.16 -4.41 1.67
C LEU A 109 -4.24 -5.94 1.62
N ALA A 110 -3.81 -6.64 2.67
CA ALA A 110 -3.92 -8.10 2.77
C ALA A 110 -5.35 -8.63 2.56
N HIS A 111 -6.38 -7.84 2.85
CA HIS A 111 -7.77 -8.22 2.57
C HIS A 111 -8.06 -8.31 1.07
N ALA A 112 -7.71 -7.26 0.32
CA ALA A 112 -7.84 -7.26 -1.14
C ALA A 112 -6.98 -8.38 -1.77
N ASP A 113 -5.77 -8.61 -1.24
CA ASP A 113 -4.88 -9.69 -1.70
C ASP A 113 -5.54 -11.08 -1.59
N ARG A 114 -6.26 -11.35 -0.50
CA ARG A 114 -6.99 -12.62 -0.30
C ARG A 114 -8.15 -12.79 -1.27
N LEU A 115 -8.90 -11.73 -1.55
CA LEU A 115 -10.02 -11.80 -2.50
C LEU A 115 -9.54 -12.06 -3.93
N ALA A 116 -8.44 -11.43 -4.33
CA ALA A 116 -7.82 -11.70 -5.62
C ALA A 116 -7.30 -13.15 -5.72
N ALA A 117 -6.62 -13.62 -4.68
CA ALA A 117 -6.14 -15.01 -4.61
C ALA A 117 -7.30 -16.01 -4.70
N ALA A 118 -8.43 -15.74 -4.04
CA ALA A 118 -9.64 -16.56 -4.12
C ALA A 118 -10.29 -16.53 -5.52
N ALA A 119 -10.08 -15.46 -6.29
CA ALA A 119 -10.49 -15.35 -7.69
C ALA A 119 -9.51 -16.03 -8.69
N GLY A 120 -8.44 -16.65 -8.18
CA GLY A 120 -7.55 -17.53 -8.95
C GLY A 120 -6.23 -16.91 -9.41
N CYS A 121 -5.90 -15.68 -9.00
CA CYS A 121 -4.58 -15.10 -9.26
C CYS A 121 -4.09 -14.32 -8.03
N ARG A 122 -2.89 -14.66 -7.57
CA ARG A 122 -2.25 -14.00 -6.43
C ARG A 122 -1.58 -12.70 -6.91
N PRO A 123 -1.78 -11.57 -6.22
CA PRO A 123 -1.07 -10.34 -6.54
C PRO A 123 0.39 -10.43 -6.11
N ILE A 124 1.29 -9.93 -6.96
CA ILE A 124 2.68 -9.59 -6.63
C ILE A 124 2.67 -8.11 -6.25
N ARG A 125 3.10 -7.77 -5.03
CA ARG A 125 2.85 -6.43 -4.47
C ARG A 125 4.05 -5.77 -3.78
N TRP A 126 4.27 -4.50 -4.10
CA TRP A 126 5.13 -3.56 -3.39
C TRP A 126 4.29 -2.39 -2.84
N VAL A 127 3.85 -2.48 -1.58
CA VAL A 127 2.87 -1.55 -0.96
C VAL A 127 1.63 -1.40 -1.85
N ASP A 128 1.44 -0.27 -2.53
CA ASP A 128 0.32 0.06 -3.41
C ASP A 128 0.57 -0.30 -4.88
N ASP A 129 1.81 -0.60 -5.26
CA ASP A 129 2.14 -1.09 -6.60
C ASP A 129 1.85 -2.60 -6.69
N VAL A 130 0.89 -2.98 -7.53
CA VAL A 130 0.37 -4.35 -7.64
C VAL A 130 0.45 -4.85 -9.08
N VAL A 131 0.89 -6.10 -9.25
CA VAL A 131 0.93 -6.81 -10.53
C VAL A 131 0.15 -8.12 -10.41
N PHE A 132 -0.68 -8.40 -11.41
CA PHE A 132 -1.36 -9.69 -11.58
C PHE A 132 -0.76 -10.41 -12.77
N ALA A 133 -0.16 -11.59 -12.53
CA ALA A 133 0.37 -12.44 -13.59
C ALA A 133 -0.54 -13.67 -13.74
N ALA A 134 -1.11 -13.85 -14.94
CA ALA A 134 -2.00 -14.97 -15.25
C ALA A 134 -1.71 -15.50 -16.66
N ALA A 135 -2.03 -16.78 -16.91
CA ALA A 135 -1.83 -17.42 -18.21
C ALA A 135 -2.70 -16.83 -19.34
N GLY A 136 -3.70 -16.01 -19.00
CA GLY A 136 -4.55 -15.32 -19.96
C GLY A 136 -5.31 -14.16 -19.31
N PRO A 137 -5.86 -13.25 -20.14
CA PRO A 137 -6.44 -11.98 -19.67
C PRO A 137 -7.61 -12.18 -18.71
N GLY A 138 -8.47 -13.17 -18.96
CA GLY A 138 -9.64 -13.42 -18.11
C GLY A 138 -9.28 -13.77 -16.65
N GLY A 139 -8.12 -14.40 -16.41
CA GLY A 139 -7.64 -14.68 -15.05
C GLY A 139 -7.18 -13.41 -14.33
N ALA A 140 -6.42 -12.56 -15.03
CA ALA A 140 -5.95 -11.29 -14.50
C ALA A 140 -7.10 -10.32 -14.21
N ILE A 141 -8.08 -10.21 -15.13
CA ILE A 141 -9.26 -9.34 -14.99
C ILE A 141 -10.09 -9.75 -13.76
N ARG A 142 -10.45 -11.04 -13.64
CA ARG A 142 -11.25 -11.50 -12.49
C ARG A 142 -10.57 -11.22 -11.15
N ALA A 143 -9.26 -11.41 -11.08
CA ALA A 143 -8.51 -11.17 -9.86
C ALA A 143 -8.37 -9.67 -9.57
N PHE A 144 -8.13 -8.84 -10.59
CA PHE A 144 -8.12 -7.39 -10.47
C PHE A 144 -9.47 -6.84 -9.99
N ASP A 145 -10.59 -7.34 -10.53
CA ASP A 145 -11.92 -6.94 -10.10
C ASP A 145 -12.21 -7.36 -8.66
N ALA A 146 -11.80 -8.56 -8.26
CA ALA A 146 -11.92 -9.02 -6.88
C ALA A 146 -11.06 -8.17 -5.93
N TRP A 147 -9.86 -7.79 -6.37
CA TRP A 147 -8.98 -6.90 -5.63
C TRP A 147 -9.59 -5.49 -5.48
N ARG A 148 -10.13 -4.91 -6.56
CA ARG A 148 -10.85 -3.61 -6.54
C ARG A 148 -12.04 -3.63 -5.59
N ARG A 149 -12.84 -4.70 -5.59
CA ARG A 149 -13.93 -4.85 -4.61
C ARG A 149 -13.40 -4.86 -3.17
N GLY A 150 -12.30 -5.59 -2.93
CA GLY A 150 -11.64 -5.59 -1.63
C GLY A 150 -11.12 -4.23 -1.19
N LEU A 151 -10.60 -3.41 -2.13
CA LEU A 151 -10.24 -2.03 -1.83
C LEU A 151 -11.46 -1.17 -1.50
N ALA A 152 -12.54 -1.28 -2.27
CA ALA A 152 -13.75 -0.51 -2.05
C ALA A 152 -14.38 -0.80 -0.67
N GLU A 153 -14.36 -2.06 -0.22
CA GLU A 153 -14.78 -2.45 1.14
C GLU A 153 -13.95 -1.77 2.25
N LEU A 154 -12.72 -1.37 1.95
CA LEU A 154 -11.81 -0.65 2.85
C LEU A 154 -11.88 0.88 2.68
N GLY A 155 -12.73 1.39 1.78
CA GLY A 155 -12.78 2.81 1.41
C GLY A 155 -11.56 3.28 0.61
N LEU A 156 -10.91 2.37 -0.11
CA LEU A 156 -9.78 2.62 -1.00
C LEU A 156 -10.20 2.43 -2.46
N GLU A 157 -9.46 3.07 -3.37
CA GLU A 157 -9.73 3.01 -4.81
C GLU A 157 -8.43 2.71 -5.57
N ALA A 158 -8.56 1.92 -6.64
CA ALA A 158 -7.47 1.73 -7.59
C ALA A 158 -7.31 3.01 -8.43
N HIS A 159 -6.07 3.35 -8.78
CA HIS A 159 -5.83 4.48 -9.66
C HIS A 159 -6.00 4.04 -11.13
N ASP A 160 -7.22 4.13 -11.65
CA ASP A 160 -7.58 3.62 -12.98
C ASP A 160 -6.67 4.17 -14.10
N GLY A 161 -6.26 5.44 -14.04
CA GLY A 161 -5.34 6.05 -15.03
C GLY A 161 -3.90 5.49 -15.05
N LYS A 162 -3.54 4.63 -14.07
CA LYS A 162 -2.24 3.94 -14.01
C LYS A 162 -2.39 2.43 -14.19
N THR A 163 -3.61 1.93 -14.27
CA THR A 163 -3.87 0.51 -14.47
C THR A 163 -3.66 0.18 -15.94
N ARG A 164 -2.79 -0.78 -16.23
CA ARG A 164 -2.47 -1.23 -17.58
C ARG A 164 -2.41 -2.75 -17.61
N MET A 165 -2.80 -3.34 -18.73
CA MET A 165 -2.68 -4.76 -19.00
C MET A 165 -1.69 -4.94 -20.15
N PHE A 166 -0.79 -5.91 -20.00
CA PHE A 166 0.23 -6.24 -20.99
C PHE A 166 0.13 -7.73 -21.31
N THR A 167 0.30 -8.09 -22.57
CA THR A 167 0.42 -9.49 -23.01
C THR A 167 1.88 -9.90 -23.20
N ASP A 168 2.79 -8.94 -23.31
CA ASP A 168 4.24 -9.14 -23.38
C ASP A 168 4.93 -8.74 -22.07
N ILE A 169 5.85 -9.58 -21.60
CA ILE A 169 6.59 -9.36 -20.35
C ILE A 169 7.63 -8.24 -20.50
N GLY A 170 8.27 -8.12 -21.66
CA GLY A 170 9.26 -7.08 -21.94
C GLY A 170 8.63 -5.68 -21.90
N GLU A 171 7.47 -5.52 -22.54
CA GLU A 171 6.67 -4.29 -22.48
C GLU A 171 6.23 -3.96 -21.06
N ALA A 172 5.76 -4.95 -20.30
CA ALA A 172 5.37 -4.77 -18.91
C ALA A 172 6.55 -4.28 -18.05
N LEU A 173 7.71 -4.93 -18.16
CA LEU A 173 8.92 -4.56 -17.41
C LEU A 173 9.44 -3.17 -17.80
N PHE A 174 9.42 -2.84 -19.10
CA PHE A 174 9.80 -1.51 -19.58
C PHE A 174 8.85 -0.43 -19.03
N ALA A 175 7.53 -0.66 -19.07
CA ALA A 175 6.55 0.27 -18.54
C ALA A 175 6.69 0.45 -17.02
N ILE A 176 6.91 -0.63 -16.27
CA ILE A 176 7.13 -0.58 -14.80
C ILE A 176 8.42 0.20 -14.49
N GLY A 177 9.51 -0.08 -15.21
CA GLY A 177 10.82 0.56 -15.00
C GLY A 177 10.87 2.04 -15.40
N THR A 178 10.11 2.44 -16.42
CA THR A 178 10.03 3.84 -16.89
C THR A 178 8.99 4.69 -16.15
N SER A 179 8.01 4.07 -15.49
CA SER A 179 7.01 4.78 -14.66
C SER A 179 7.62 5.49 -13.44
N GLY A 180 8.92 5.28 -13.16
CA GLY A 180 9.72 6.04 -12.19
C GLY A 180 10.14 7.45 -12.66
N GLY A 181 9.95 7.79 -13.94
CA GLY A 181 10.17 9.13 -14.49
C GLY A 181 9.26 9.34 -15.70
N SER A 182 8.18 10.09 -15.54
CA SER A 182 7.22 10.28 -16.64
C SER A 182 7.73 11.31 -17.63
N ASP A 183 8.37 10.84 -18.68
CA ASP A 183 8.39 11.53 -19.97
C ASP A 183 7.96 10.50 -21.04
N VAL A 184 6.64 10.33 -21.19
CA VAL A 184 6.08 9.67 -22.38
C VAL A 184 5.02 10.59 -22.95
N ARG A 185 5.33 11.10 -24.15
CA ARG A 185 4.43 11.92 -24.97
C ARG A 185 3.18 11.12 -25.32
N HIS A 186 2.05 11.81 -25.37
CA HIS A 186 0.78 11.30 -25.86
C HIS A 186 0.93 10.64 -27.24
N GLY A 187 0.55 9.36 -27.33
CA GLY A 187 0.49 8.60 -28.57
C GLY A 187 0.87 7.14 -28.36
N ASP A 188 -0.05 6.33 -27.85
CA ASP A 188 -0.47 5.09 -28.54
C ASP A 188 -1.46 4.27 -27.71
N HIS A 189 -2.29 3.55 -28.45
CA HIS A 189 -3.59 3.00 -28.10
C HIS A 189 -3.54 1.90 -27.03
N GLY A 190 -4.12 2.18 -25.85
CA GLY A 190 -4.54 1.14 -24.91
C GLY A 190 -5.94 0.66 -25.26
N ILE A 191 -6.04 -0.48 -25.97
CA ILE A 191 -7.31 -1.14 -26.23
C ILE A 191 -7.71 -1.91 -24.96
N ILE A 192 -8.72 -1.40 -24.26
CA ILE A 192 -9.55 -2.24 -23.38
C ILE A 192 -10.57 -2.90 -24.32
N PRO A 193 -10.57 -4.23 -24.53
CA PRO A 193 -11.72 -4.86 -25.15
C PRO A 193 -12.86 -4.87 -24.13
N GLU A 194 -13.95 -4.18 -24.46
CA GLU A 194 -15.25 -4.34 -23.80
C GLU A 194 -15.81 -5.76 -24.02
N PRO A 195 -16.68 -6.26 -23.12
CA PRO A 195 -17.00 -7.68 -22.96
C PRO A 195 -17.60 -8.38 -24.18
#